data_AF-A0A1B6JIS8-F1
#
_entry.id   AF-A0A1B6JIS8-F1
#
_cell.length_a   1.000
_cell.length_b   1.000
_cell.length_c   1.000
_cell.angle_alpha   90.00
_cell.angle_beta   90.00
_cell.angle_gamma   90.00
#
_symmetry.space_group_name_H-M   'P 1'
#
loop_
_entity.id
_entity.type
_entity.pdbx_description
1 polymer ?
#
loop_
_entity_poly.entity_id
_entity_poly.type
_entity_poly.pdbx_seq_one_letter_code
_entity_poly.pdbx_strand_id
1 'polypeptide(L)'
;MEDAVRLQCSDTPAAVERGHVLYKVENRLPFVFSFLNALQILLCNVLHILWLPILLSPALCLLPADPAKVVLVSTAFLTSGVVTTLQSFLGVRLPTVTVPSALYATSFLSLLRTTHECPSNGDLYAMGPELRALEWQTRLRELQGALIFAGILQTLLGISGLQAKLCRVLSPVAVAP
;
A
#
# COMPACT_ATOMS: atom_id res chain seq x y z
N MET A 1 6.70 -1.34 -23.15
CA MET A 1 6.45 -0.29 -22.14
C MET A 1 6.80 1.09 -22.67
N GLU A 2 7.88 1.23 -23.44
CA GLU A 2 8.27 2.48 -24.12
C GLU A 2 7.25 2.97 -25.16
N ASP A 3 6.55 2.08 -25.86
CA ASP A 3 5.53 2.47 -26.86
C ASP A 3 4.26 3.07 -26.26
N ALA A 4 3.87 2.64 -25.05
CA ALA A 4 2.73 3.21 -24.33
C ALA A 4 3.02 4.64 -23.86
N VAL A 5 4.29 4.93 -23.51
CA VAL A 5 4.74 6.27 -23.11
C VAL A 5 4.80 7.22 -24.30
N ARG A 6 5.19 6.76 -25.49
CA ARG A 6 5.20 7.63 -26.69
C ARG A 6 3.81 8.11 -27.13
N LEU A 7 2.78 7.28 -26.94
CA LEU A 7 1.40 7.66 -27.26
C LEU A 7 0.87 8.78 -26.36
N GLN A 8 1.40 8.93 -25.14
CA GLN A 8 0.98 9.99 -24.21
C GLN A 8 1.57 11.37 -24.56
N CYS A 9 2.67 11.44 -25.31
CA CYS A 9 3.39 12.69 -25.62
C CYS A 9 3.03 13.33 -26.98
N SER A 10 2.07 12.82 -27.75
CA SER A 10 1.71 13.48 -29.01
C SER A 10 0.75 14.64 -28.75
N ASP A 11 1.28 15.87 -28.80
CA ASP A 11 0.56 17.15 -28.73
C ASP A 11 -0.45 17.31 -29.88
N THR A 12 -1.62 16.69 -29.74
CA THR A 12 -2.79 16.95 -30.59
C THR A 12 -3.97 17.32 -29.70
N PRO A 13 -4.68 18.44 -29.98
CA PRO A 13 -5.91 18.78 -29.29
C PRO A 13 -6.94 17.69 -29.60
N ALA A 14 -7.59 17.18 -28.54
CA ALA A 14 -8.72 16.24 -28.53
C ALA A 14 -9.04 15.58 -29.88
N ALA A 15 -8.23 14.60 -30.29
CA ALA A 15 -8.57 13.75 -31.42
C ALA A 15 -9.70 12.81 -30.97
N VAL A 16 -10.93 13.11 -31.41
CA VAL A 16 -12.07 12.19 -31.35
C VAL A 16 -11.81 11.09 -32.38
N GLU A 17 -11.05 10.08 -32.00
CA GLU A 17 -11.04 8.80 -32.71
C GLU A 17 -12.39 8.10 -32.45
N ARG A 18 -13.03 7.63 -33.53
CA ARG A 18 -14.42 7.17 -33.58
C ARG A 18 -14.82 6.29 -32.38
N GLY A 19 -15.69 6.82 -31.52
CA GLY A 19 -16.40 6.07 -30.47
C GLY A 19 -15.71 5.96 -29.11
N HIS A 20 -14.44 6.37 -28.96
CA HIS A 20 -13.72 6.28 -27.70
C HIS A 20 -13.21 7.65 -27.24
N VAL A 21 -13.80 8.17 -26.16
CA VAL A 21 -13.32 9.40 -25.51
C VAL A 21 -12.07 9.04 -24.68
N LEU A 22 -10.88 9.26 -25.24
CA LEU A 22 -9.62 9.07 -24.54
C LEU A 22 -9.21 10.37 -23.84
N TYR A 23 -9.23 10.37 -22.52
CA TYR A 23 -8.75 11.51 -21.72
C TYR A 23 -7.24 11.40 -21.49
N LYS A 24 -6.49 12.43 -21.86
CA LYS A 24 -5.07 12.58 -21.49
C LYS A 24 -4.95 13.02 -20.03
N VAL A 25 -3.79 12.76 -19.41
CA VAL A 25 -3.51 13.05 -17.99
C VAL A 25 -3.61 14.56 -17.69
N GLU A 26 -3.28 15.40 -18.67
CA GLU A 26 -3.33 16.86 -18.56
C GLU A 26 -4.70 17.47 -18.86
N ASN A 27 -5.67 16.69 -19.36
CA ASN A 27 -6.99 17.21 -19.68
C ASN A 27 -7.78 17.49 -18.39
N ARG A 28 -8.27 18.73 -18.24
CA ARG A 28 -9.18 19.05 -17.15
C ARG A 28 -10.54 18.42 -17.41
N LEU A 29 -10.83 17.32 -16.72
CA LEU A 29 -12.17 16.73 -16.72
C LEU A 29 -13.17 17.70 -16.05
N PRO A 30 -14.43 17.73 -16.50
CA PRO A 30 -15.49 18.43 -15.78
C PRO A 30 -15.55 17.94 -14.33
N PHE A 31 -15.83 18.86 -13.39
CA PHE A 31 -15.75 18.60 -11.95
C PHE A 31 -16.48 17.33 -11.51
N VAL A 32 -17.66 17.07 -12.08
CA VAL A 32 -18.47 15.88 -11.78
C VAL A 32 -17.74 14.58 -12.15
N PHE A 33 -17.15 14.52 -13.35
CA PHE A 33 -16.42 13.32 -13.79
C PHE A 33 -15.14 13.10 -12.99
N SER A 34 -14.45 14.17 -12.61
CA SER A 34 -13.28 14.08 -11.73
C SER A 34 -13.65 13.51 -10.36
N PHE A 35 -14.76 13.98 -9.76
CA PHE A 35 -15.24 13.47 -8.48
C PHE A 35 -15.67 12.00 -8.54
N LEU A 36 -16.42 11.61 -9.57
CA LEU A 36 -16.85 10.21 -9.76
C LEU A 36 -15.65 9.26 -9.96
N ASN A 37 -14.64 9.68 -10.72
CA ASN A 37 -13.44 8.88 -10.93
C ASN A 37 -12.63 8.74 -9.63
N ALA A 38 -12.50 9.82 -8.86
CA ALA A 38 -11.87 9.78 -7.54
C ALA A 38 -12.60 8.83 -6.58
N LEU A 39 -13.94 8.87 -6.58
CA LEU A 39 -14.77 7.94 -5.81
C LEU A 39 -14.56 6.48 -6.24
N GLN A 40 -14.53 6.21 -7.55
CA GLN A 40 -14.30 4.86 -8.08
C GLN A 40 -12.93 4.31 -7.66
N ILE A 41 -11.88 5.13 -7.79
CA ILE A 41 -10.52 4.75 -7.40
C ILE A 41 -10.44 4.48 -5.91
N LEU A 42 -11.10 5.31 -5.09
CA LEU A 42 -11.19 5.08 -3.65
C LEU A 42 -11.86 3.72 -3.36
N LEU A 43 -13.06 3.49 -3.89
CA LEU A 43 -13.84 2.27 -3.64
C LEU A 43 -13.12 1.00 -4.09
N CYS A 44 -12.43 1.04 -5.24
CA CYS A 44 -11.66 -0.10 -5.75
C CYS A 44 -10.50 -0.49 -4.82
N ASN A 45 -9.85 0.49 -4.20
CA ASN A 45 -8.68 0.26 -3.34
C ASN A 45 -9.02 -0.03 -1.87
N VAL A 46 -10.26 0.23 -1.42
CA VAL A 46 -10.68 -0.02 -0.02
C VAL A 46 -10.42 -1.46 0.39
N LEU A 47 -10.82 -2.44 -0.44
CA LEU A 47 -10.61 -3.87 -0.12
C LEU A 47 -9.12 -4.20 0.04
N HIS A 48 -8.26 -3.61 -0.80
CA HIS A 48 -6.82 -3.80 -0.73
C HIS A 48 -6.24 -3.26 0.58
N ILE A 49 -6.67 -2.07 0.99
CA ILE A 49 -6.22 -1.43 2.24
C ILE A 49 -6.69 -2.24 3.46
N LEU A 50 -7.91 -2.79 3.43
CA LEU A 50 -8.48 -3.60 4.52
C LEU A 50 -7.83 -4.98 4.64
N TRP A 51 -7.38 -5.56 3.53
CA TRP A 51 -6.87 -6.93 3.49
C TRP A 51 -5.68 -7.15 4.42
N LEU A 52 -4.68 -6.26 4.40
CA LEU A 52 -3.46 -6.42 5.21
C LEU A 52 -3.73 -6.42 6.74
N PRO A 53 -4.40 -5.43 7.35
CA PRO A 53 -4.66 -5.42 8.79
C PRO A 53 -5.55 -6.59 9.22
N ILE A 54 -6.48 -7.04 8.39
CA ILE A 54 -7.31 -8.22 8.67
C ILE A 54 -6.43 -9.48 8.71
N LEU A 55 -5.58 -9.66 7.69
CA LEU A 55 -4.66 -10.79 7.60
C LEU A 55 -3.62 -10.81 8.74
N LEU A 56 -3.17 -9.64 9.17
CA LEU A 56 -2.16 -9.48 10.23
C LEU A 56 -2.75 -9.61 11.64
N SER A 57 -4.07 -9.42 11.80
CA SER A 57 -4.73 -9.46 13.10
C SER A 57 -4.51 -10.75 13.93
N PRO A 58 -4.57 -11.98 13.38
CA PRO A 58 -4.23 -13.18 14.15
C PRO A 58 -2.74 -13.29 14.50
N ALA A 59 -1.85 -12.73 13.67
CA ALA A 59 -0.41 -12.79 13.90
C ALA A 59 0.08 -11.78 14.95
N LEU A 60 -0.70 -10.71 15.18
CA LEU A 60 -0.48 -9.74 16.24
C LEU A 60 -1.13 -10.15 17.57
N CYS A 61 -1.69 -11.37 17.65
CA CYS A 61 -2.38 -11.91 18.82
C CYS A 61 -3.63 -11.09 19.26
N LEU A 62 -4.36 -10.47 18.32
CA LEU A 62 -5.62 -9.78 18.64
C LEU A 62 -6.81 -10.76 18.66
N LEU A 63 -7.66 -10.66 19.68
CA LEU A 63 -8.91 -11.43 19.75
C LEU A 63 -9.87 -10.98 18.65
N PRO A 64 -10.75 -11.88 18.15
CA PRO A 64 -11.74 -11.57 17.12
C PRO A 64 -12.57 -10.30 17.35
N ALA A 65 -12.92 -10.00 18.61
CA ALA A 65 -13.77 -8.88 19.00
C ALA A 65 -13.01 -7.70 19.66
N ASP A 66 -11.68 -7.64 19.56
CA ASP A 66 -10.92 -6.55 20.17
C ASP A 66 -11.10 -5.22 19.41
N PRO A 67 -11.27 -4.08 20.12
CA PRO A 67 -11.37 -2.75 19.50
C PRO A 67 -10.08 -2.33 18.77
N ALA A 68 -8.94 -2.94 19.11
CA ALA A 68 -7.65 -2.68 18.47
C ALA A 68 -7.65 -2.99 16.96
N LYS A 69 -8.48 -3.93 16.49
CA LYS A 69 -8.60 -4.23 15.05
C LYS A 69 -9.15 -3.03 14.27
N VAL A 70 -10.14 -2.35 14.83
CA VAL A 70 -10.76 -1.16 14.22
C VAL A 70 -9.76 -0.02 14.18
N VAL A 71 -8.97 0.16 15.25
CA VAL A 71 -7.90 1.15 15.29
C VAL A 71 -6.90 0.90 14.17
N LEU A 72 -6.40 -0.34 14.02
CA LEU A 72 -5.46 -0.71 12.95
C LEU A 72 -6.01 -0.38 11.55
N VAL A 73 -7.24 -0.79 11.28
CA VAL A 73 -7.91 -0.54 10.00
C VAL A 73 -8.06 0.96 9.72
N SER A 74 -8.53 1.73 10.71
CA SER A 74 -8.71 3.18 10.58
C SER A 74 -7.37 3.90 10.33
N THR A 75 -6.30 3.49 11.01
CA THR A 75 -4.97 4.07 10.81
C THR A 75 -4.38 3.73 9.45
N ALA A 76 -4.60 2.51 8.93
CA ALA A 76 -4.14 2.12 7.60
C ALA A 76 -4.82 2.94 6.50
N PHE A 77 -6.14 3.14 6.64
CA PHE A 77 -6.91 3.98 5.71
C PHE A 77 -6.47 5.45 5.75
N LEU A 78 -6.34 6.02 6.96
CA LEU A 78 -5.87 7.40 7.13
C LEU A 78 -4.47 7.59 6.56
N THR A 79 -3.54 6.69 6.89
CA THR A 79 -2.14 6.77 6.44
C THR A 79 -2.05 6.66 4.91
N SER A 80 -2.81 5.74 4.29
CA SER A 80 -2.89 5.61 2.82
C SER A 80 -3.43 6.88 2.14
N GLY A 81 -4.44 7.53 2.73
CA GLY A 81 -4.96 8.80 2.23
C GLY A 81 -3.95 9.94 2.35
N VAL A 82 -3.28 10.06 3.51
CA VAL A 82 -2.27 11.10 3.75
C VAL A 82 -1.08 10.94 2.79
N VAL A 83 -0.55 9.73 2.64
CA VAL A 83 0.59 9.48 1.74
C VAL A 83 0.21 9.71 0.28
N THR A 84 -0.99 9.31 -0.15
CA THR A 84 -1.47 9.53 -1.53
C THR A 84 -1.62 11.02 -1.83
N THR A 85 -2.14 11.78 -0.86
CA THR A 85 -2.25 13.23 -0.95
C THR A 85 -0.86 13.86 -1.06
N LEU A 86 0.06 13.50 -0.15
CA LEU A 86 1.42 13.99 -0.15
C LEU A 86 2.15 13.66 -1.46
N GLN A 87 2.01 12.43 -1.95
CA GLN A 87 2.60 11.95 -3.20
C GLN A 87 2.06 12.71 -4.42
N SER A 88 0.78 13.05 -4.42
CA SER A 88 0.16 13.82 -5.50
C SER A 88 0.59 15.29 -5.51
N PHE A 89 0.90 15.87 -4.34
CA PHE A 89 1.34 17.26 -4.22
C PHE A 89 2.85 17.47 -4.39
N LEU A 90 3.67 16.60 -3.78
CA LEU A 90 5.14 16.75 -3.73
C LEU A 90 5.90 15.79 -4.66
N GLY A 91 5.23 14.76 -5.18
CA GLY A 91 5.85 13.71 -5.98
C GLY A 91 5.68 13.92 -7.48
N VAL A 92 5.37 12.81 -8.18
CA VAL A 92 5.13 12.80 -9.62
C VAL A 92 3.73 13.39 -9.88
N ARG A 93 3.58 14.26 -10.88
CA ARG A 93 2.27 14.83 -11.29
C ARG A 93 1.22 13.81 -11.77
N LEU A 94 1.52 12.51 -11.66
CA LEU A 94 0.57 11.43 -11.94
C LEU A 94 -0.16 11.02 -10.64
N PRO A 95 -1.49 10.92 -10.67
CA PRO A 95 -2.27 10.43 -9.54
C PRO A 95 -1.98 8.93 -9.33
N THR A 96 -1.21 8.61 -8.29
CA THR A 96 -0.88 7.24 -7.90
C THR A 96 -1.41 6.98 -6.50
N VAL A 97 -2.24 5.94 -6.34
CA VAL A 97 -2.73 5.51 -5.01
C VAL A 97 -1.70 4.60 -4.36
N THR A 98 -1.27 4.94 -3.15
CA THR A 98 -0.37 4.10 -2.37
C THR A 98 -1.17 3.24 -1.41
N VAL A 99 -1.11 1.92 -1.62
CA VAL A 99 -1.75 0.90 -0.79
C VAL A 99 -0.68 0.01 -0.15
N PRO A 100 -0.98 -0.66 0.98
CA PRO A 100 -0.09 -1.68 1.52
C PRO A 100 0.20 -2.78 0.50
N SER A 101 1.47 -3.16 0.32
CA SER A 101 1.85 -4.23 -0.62
C SER A 101 1.62 -5.62 -0.03
N ALA A 102 0.99 -6.50 -0.80
CA ALA A 102 0.77 -7.89 -0.43
C ALA A 102 2.06 -8.71 -0.24
N LEU A 103 3.15 -8.30 -0.89
CA LEU A 103 4.44 -8.99 -0.79
C LEU A 103 5.02 -8.93 0.63
N TYR A 104 4.78 -7.85 1.37
CA TYR A 104 5.27 -7.73 2.73
C TYR A 104 4.47 -8.58 3.73
N ALA A 105 3.25 -8.99 3.38
CA ALA A 105 2.41 -9.76 4.28
C ALA A 105 3.04 -11.10 4.65
N THR A 106 3.59 -11.83 3.67
CA THR A 106 4.24 -13.13 3.90
C THR A 106 5.49 -12.98 4.77
N SER A 107 6.30 -11.95 4.52
CA SER A 107 7.48 -11.63 5.32
C SER A 107 7.10 -11.30 6.77
N PHE A 108 6.06 -10.51 6.99
CA PHE A 108 5.60 -10.18 8.35
C PHE A 108 5.06 -11.39 9.09
N LEU A 109 4.27 -12.24 8.43
CA LEU A 109 3.77 -13.47 9.03
C LEU A 109 4.92 -14.42 9.41
N SER A 110 5.94 -14.53 8.56
CA SER A 110 7.12 -15.34 8.85
C SER A 110 7.93 -14.76 10.02
N LEU A 111 8.15 -13.45 10.04
CA LEU A 111 8.88 -12.78 11.11
C LEU A 111 8.18 -12.95 12.48
N LEU A 112 6.87 -12.68 12.52
CA LEU A 112 6.10 -12.79 13.77
C LEU A 112 6.07 -14.23 14.30
N ARG A 113 5.84 -15.22 13.43
CA ARG A 113 5.85 -16.65 13.82
C ARG A 113 7.19 -17.11 14.39
N THR A 114 8.30 -16.55 13.91
CA THR A 114 9.64 -17.01 14.30
C THR A 114 10.14 -16.32 15.57
N THR A 115 9.75 -15.05 15.76
CA THR A 115 10.28 -14.24 16.85
C THR A 115 9.47 -14.44 18.13
N HIS A 116 8.14 -14.61 18.02
CA HIS A 116 7.25 -14.75 19.17
C HIS A 116 6.00 -15.57 18.85
N GLU A 117 5.89 -16.76 19.46
CA GLU A 117 4.65 -17.53 19.42
C GLU A 117 3.54 -16.81 20.20
N CYS A 118 2.37 -16.65 19.59
CA CYS A 118 1.23 -16.10 20.31
C CYS A 118 0.87 -17.02 21.49
N PRO A 119 0.64 -16.47 22.69
CA PRO A 119 0.08 -17.24 23.79
C PRO A 119 -1.27 -17.83 23.39
N SER A 120 -1.67 -18.93 24.03
CA SER A 120 -2.95 -19.58 23.75
C SER A 120 -4.09 -18.57 23.88
N ASN A 121 -5.14 -18.72 23.07
CA ASN A 121 -6.33 -17.86 23.15
C ASN A 121 -6.86 -17.80 24.59
N GLY A 122 -6.77 -18.89 25.35
CA GLY A 122 -7.16 -18.93 26.77
C GLY A 122 -6.36 -17.99 27.67
N ASP A 123 -5.05 -17.90 27.45
CA ASP A 123 -4.17 -17.00 28.20
C ASP A 123 -4.40 -15.53 27.81
N LEU A 124 -4.71 -15.27 26.53
CA LEU A 124 -5.07 -13.94 26.03
C LEU A 124 -6.38 -13.41 26.62
N TYR A 125 -7.37 -14.28 26.86
CA TYR A 125 -8.59 -13.93 27.60
C TYR A 125 -8.31 -13.73 29.09
N ALA A 126 -7.36 -14.47 29.67
CA ALA A 126 -6.96 -14.33 31.08
C ALA A 126 -6.08 -13.09 31.32
N MET A 127 -5.37 -12.60 30.31
CA MET A 127 -4.60 -11.36 30.37
C MET A 127 -5.51 -10.13 30.41
N GLY A 128 -5.21 -9.22 31.34
CA GLY A 128 -5.88 -7.92 31.44
C GLY A 128 -5.71 -7.05 30.18
N PRO A 129 -6.58 -6.04 29.99
CA PRO A 129 -6.60 -5.21 28.78
C PRO A 129 -5.29 -4.46 28.52
N GLU A 130 -4.61 -4.00 29.58
CA GLU A 130 -3.33 -3.30 29.50
C GLU A 130 -2.19 -4.21 29.00
N LEU A 131 -2.10 -5.43 29.52
CA LEU A 131 -1.06 -6.37 29.12
C LEU A 131 -1.25 -6.83 27.67
N ARG A 132 -2.51 -7.06 27.28
CA ARG A 132 -2.87 -7.36 25.89
C ARG A 132 -2.52 -6.21 24.95
N ALA A 133 -2.75 -4.97 25.38
CA ALA A 133 -2.40 -3.80 24.59
C ALA A 133 -0.90 -3.68 24.34
N LEU A 134 -0.09 -3.95 25.37
CA LEU A 134 1.36 -3.94 25.28
C LEU A 134 1.89 -5.00 24.29
N GLU A 135 1.30 -6.19 24.29
CA GLU A 135 1.75 -7.30 23.45
C GLU A 135 1.62 -6.95 21.96
N TRP A 136 0.43 -6.56 21.48
CA TRP A 136 0.25 -6.24 20.07
C TRP A 136 1.00 -4.97 19.65
N GLN A 137 1.13 -3.98 20.55
CA GLN A 137 1.90 -2.76 20.27
C GLN A 137 3.40 -3.03 20.13
N THR A 138 3.95 -3.93 20.93
CA THR A 138 5.37 -4.31 20.87
C THR A 138 5.67 -4.98 19.53
N ARG A 139 4.85 -5.95 19.11
CA ARG A 139 4.94 -6.61 17.80
C ARG A 139 4.82 -5.62 16.64
N LEU A 140 3.86 -4.70 16.73
CA LEU A 140 3.66 -3.70 15.70
C LEU A 140 4.86 -2.74 15.59
N ARG A 141 5.50 -2.41 16.72
CA ARG A 141 6.69 -1.57 16.76
C ARG A 141 7.90 -2.25 16.09
N GLU A 142 8.06 -3.56 16.31
CA GLU A 142 9.09 -4.36 15.63
C GLU A 142 8.89 -4.32 14.09
N LEU A 143 7.65 -4.52 13.62
CA LEU A 143 7.33 -4.44 12.19
C LEU A 143 7.58 -3.05 11.61
N GLN A 144 7.17 -1.99 12.32
CA GLN A 144 7.39 -0.61 11.88
C GLN A 144 8.88 -0.27 11.82
N GLY A 145 9.69 -0.74 12.78
CA GLY A 145 11.14 -0.58 12.74
C GLY A 145 11.78 -1.25 11.52
N ALA A 146 11.36 -2.49 11.23
CA ALA A 146 11.80 -3.21 10.03
C ALA A 146 11.42 -2.49 8.73
N LEU A 147 10.20 -1.95 8.65
CA LEU A 147 9.72 -1.17 7.51
C LEU A 147 10.49 0.14 7.31
N ILE A 148 10.79 0.86 8.39
CA ILE A 148 11.59 2.09 8.32
C ILE A 148 12.99 1.78 7.79
N PHE A 149 13.62 0.72 8.31
CA PHE A 149 14.93 0.28 7.85
C PHE A 149 14.90 -0.13 6.36
N ALA A 150 13.90 -0.90 5.95
CA ALA A 150 13.71 -1.28 4.56
C ALA A 150 13.50 -0.05 3.65
N GLY A 151 12.74 0.95 4.10
CA GLY A 151 12.52 2.20 3.38
C GLY A 151 13.79 3.03 3.19
N ILE A 152 14.65 3.11 4.22
CA ILE A 152 15.96 3.75 4.12
C ILE A 152 16.83 3.02 3.09
N LEU A 153 16.91 1.70 3.18
CA LEU A 153 17.69 0.90 2.23
C LEU A 153 17.17 1.07 0.80
N GLN A 154 15.84 1.01 0.61
CA GLN A 154 15.20 1.21 -0.68
C GLN A 154 15.51 2.61 -1.26
N THR A 155 15.54 3.64 -0.42
CA THR A 155 15.87 5.00 -0.84
C THR A 155 17.34 5.10 -1.28
N LEU A 156 18.27 4.49 -0.55
CA LEU A 156 19.68 4.43 -0.93
C LEU A 156 19.88 3.67 -2.25
N LEU A 157 19.17 2.55 -2.44
CA LEU A 157 19.18 1.78 -3.69
C LEU A 157 18.58 2.56 -4.86
N GLY A 158 17.56 3.39 -4.61
CA GLY A 158 16.98 4.30 -5.59
C GLY A 158 17.98 5.38 -6.02
N ILE A 159 18.63 6.05 -5.06
CA ILE A 159 19.59 7.15 -5.33
C ILE A 159 20.85 6.62 -6.05
N SER A 160 21.31 5.41 -5.71
CA SER A 160 22.47 4.79 -6.38
C SER A 160 22.23 4.39 -7.84
N GLY A 161 20.99 4.47 -8.33
CA GLY A 161 20.62 4.07 -9.69
C GLY A 161 20.69 2.55 -9.93
N LEU A 162 20.89 1.74 -8.88
CA LEU A 162 20.97 0.29 -9.00
C LEU A 162 19.64 -0.31 -9.48
N GLN A 163 18.52 0.26 -9.02
CA GLN A 163 17.18 -0.18 -9.43
C GLN A 163 16.99 -0.09 -10.96
N ALA A 164 17.50 0.95 -11.61
CA ALA A 164 17.43 1.09 -13.07
C ALA A 164 18.27 0.05 -13.81
N LYS A 165 19.42 -0.35 -13.24
CA LYS A 165 20.24 -1.45 -13.80
C LYS A 165 19.57 -2.79 -13.60
N LEU A 166 18.95 -3.03 -12.43
CA LEU A 166 18.26 -4.28 -12.12
C LEU A 166 17.05 -4.51 -13.02
N CYS A 167 16.28 -3.46 -13.33
CA CYS A 167 15.18 -3.53 -14.28
C CYS A 167 15.61 -3.88 -15.72
N ARG A 168 16.88 -3.67 -16.10
CA ARG A 168 17.41 -4.12 -17.41
C ARG A 168 17.80 -5.60 -17.40
N VAL A 169 18.16 -6.14 -16.23
CA VAL A 169 18.54 -7.54 -16.06
C VAL A 169 17.30 -8.43 -15.88
N LEU A 170 16.29 -7.91 -15.17
CA LEU A 170 15.00 -8.56 -15.01
C LEU A 170 14.18 -8.39 -16.30
N SER A 171 14.27 -9.37 -17.20
CA SER A 171 13.36 -9.47 -18.34
C SER A 171 11.90 -9.52 -17.85
N PRO A 172 10.93 -8.93 -18.57
CA PRO A 172 9.50 -8.96 -18.19
C PRO A 172 8.96 -10.37 -17.90
N VAL A 173 9.56 -11.40 -18.50
CA VAL A 173 9.20 -12.81 -18.30
C VAL A 173 9.60 -13.33 -16.91
N ALA A 174 10.66 -12.80 -16.31
CA ALA A 174 11.14 -13.23 -15.00
C ALA A 174 10.37 -12.60 -13.83
N VAL A 175 9.67 -11.48 -14.07
CA VAL A 175 8.88 -10.76 -13.06
C VAL A 175 7.45 -11.30 -12.96
N ALA A 176 6.98 -12.03 -13.99
CA ALA A 176 5.61 -12.48 -14.10
C ALA A 176 5.18 -13.73 -13.29
N PRO A 177 6.05 -14.63 -12.77
CA PRO A 177 5.54 -15.82 -12.11
C PRO A 177 4.94 -15.52 -10.73
#